data_AF-A0A177ELB3-F1
#
_entry.id   AF-A0A177ELB3-F1
#
_cell.length_a   1.000
_cell.length_b   1.000
_cell.length_c   1.000
_cell.angle_alpha   90.00
_cell.angle_beta   90.00
_cell.angle_gamma   90.00
#
_symmetry.space_group_name_H-M   'P 1'
#
loop_
_entity.id
_entity.type
_entity.pdbx_description
1 polymer ?
#
loop_
_entity_poly.entity_id
_entity_poly.type
_entity_poly.pdbx_seq_one_letter_code
_entity_poly.pdbx_strand_id
1 'polypeptide(L)'
;MMEYKSAVEYSINHTRIKERSNEIINQIEYELSKGLFDYNEISNNLILNIDHLVDGLISTTVADKHSVHLTDEINSHIKEMIMYLIKTGPIRAMIESRIDSYDKKPNTQKTSQDITRVYELLNNSVHLSVYKVPGAYLGSISMFTISGVVHWLILILIIIFIISRGIPVSEYKLFINRVMGYIGLSTRI
;
A
#
# COMPACT_ATOMS: atom_id res chain seq x y z
N MET A 1 5.09 -42.08 8.60
CA MET A 1 4.50 -41.28 7.51
C MET A 1 4.37 -39.87 8.08
N MET A 2 5.30 -38.97 7.74
CA MET A 2 5.28 -37.60 8.25
C MET A 2 4.16 -36.85 7.52
N GLU A 3 3.19 -36.34 8.27
CA GLU A 3 2.22 -35.38 7.76
C GLU A 3 3.00 -34.19 7.19
N TYR A 4 2.88 -33.96 5.88
CA TYR A 4 3.21 -32.68 5.31
C TYR A 4 2.29 -31.66 5.98
N LYS A 5 2.80 -30.90 6.95
CA LYS A 5 2.19 -29.63 7.34
C LYS A 5 2.09 -28.82 6.05
N SER A 6 0.88 -28.70 5.52
CA SER A 6 0.62 -27.91 4.32
C SER A 6 1.18 -26.51 4.55
N ALA A 7 1.89 -25.97 3.55
CA ALA A 7 2.38 -24.61 3.63
C ALA A 7 1.21 -23.66 3.97
N VAL A 8 1.49 -22.58 4.71
CA VAL A 8 0.49 -21.62 5.16
C VAL A 8 0.35 -20.52 4.12
N GLU A 9 -0.88 -20.29 3.68
CA GLU A 9 -1.22 -19.22 2.75
C GLU A 9 -1.40 -17.89 3.47
N TYR A 10 -0.81 -16.85 2.90
CA TYR A 10 -0.94 -15.47 3.37
C TYR A 10 -1.51 -14.56 2.28
N SER A 11 -2.38 -13.64 2.72
CA SER A 11 -2.89 -12.52 1.94
C SER A 11 -2.23 -11.22 2.38
N ILE A 12 -1.90 -10.36 1.41
CA ILE A 12 -1.42 -9.00 1.69
C ILE A 12 -2.61 -8.07 1.89
N ASN A 13 -2.60 -7.29 2.98
CA ASN A 13 -3.62 -6.29 3.24
C ASN A 13 -3.20 -4.91 2.69
N HIS A 14 -3.47 -4.64 1.41
CA HIS A 14 -3.04 -3.37 0.83
C HIS A 14 -3.81 -2.13 1.36
N THR A 15 -4.99 -2.32 1.97
CA THR A 15 -5.67 -1.21 2.66
C THR A 15 -4.79 -0.76 3.80
N ARG A 16 -4.30 -1.73 4.59
CA ARG A 16 -3.41 -1.43 5.71
C ARG A 16 -2.06 -0.90 5.23
N ILE A 17 -1.47 -1.46 4.17
CA ILE A 17 -0.25 -0.88 3.58
C ILE A 17 -0.46 0.60 3.20
N LYS A 18 -1.58 0.94 2.57
CA LYS A 18 -1.90 2.32 2.20
C LYS A 18 -2.05 3.22 3.43
N GLU A 19 -2.74 2.75 4.46
CA GLU A 19 -2.90 3.49 5.72
C GLU A 19 -1.55 3.73 6.40
N ARG A 20 -0.71 2.68 6.54
CA ARG A 20 0.64 2.80 7.10
C ARG A 20 1.55 3.72 6.29
N SER A 21 1.43 3.71 4.97
CA SER A 21 2.17 4.63 4.10
C SER A 21 1.79 6.09 4.37
N ASN A 22 0.50 6.36 4.56
CA ASN A 22 0.04 7.70 4.93
C ASN A 22 0.51 8.10 6.33
N GLU A 23 0.44 7.19 7.29
CA GLU A 23 0.92 7.43 8.67
C GLU A 23 2.40 7.79 8.71
N ILE A 24 3.27 7.05 7.98
CA ILE A 24 4.70 7.36 7.88
C ILE A 24 4.92 8.77 7.35
N ILE A 25 4.28 9.12 6.23
CA ILE A 25 4.45 10.44 5.63
C ILE A 25 3.89 11.55 6.52
N ASN A 26 2.73 11.35 7.12
CA ASN A 26 2.12 12.32 8.03
C ASN A 26 2.95 12.51 9.30
N GLN A 27 3.56 11.44 9.82
CA GLN A 27 4.46 11.53 10.97
C GLN A 27 5.72 12.32 10.60
N ILE A 28 6.32 12.09 9.43
CA ILE A 28 7.45 12.89 8.94
C ILE A 28 7.06 14.37 8.85
N GLU A 29 5.93 14.69 8.21
CA GLU A 29 5.46 16.08 8.09
C GLU A 29 5.17 16.72 9.44
N TYR A 30 4.58 15.96 10.36
CA TYR A 30 4.32 16.43 11.72
C TYR A 30 5.61 16.77 12.46
N GLU A 31 6.63 15.91 12.41
CA GLU A 31 7.91 16.19 13.07
C GLU A 31 8.63 17.38 12.43
N LEU A 32 8.63 17.49 11.10
CA LEU A 32 9.18 18.66 10.40
C LEU A 32 8.45 19.95 10.82
N SER A 33 7.14 19.90 11.08
CA SER A 33 6.36 21.05 11.54
C SER A 33 6.73 21.57 12.93
N LYS A 34 7.41 20.76 13.75
CA LYS A 34 7.90 21.18 15.07
C LYS A 34 9.14 22.09 15.00
N GLY A 35 9.77 22.21 13.82
CA GLY A 35 10.90 23.11 13.59
C GLY A 35 12.25 22.58 14.06
N LEU A 36 12.32 21.35 14.58
CA LEU A 36 13.56 20.63 14.85
C LEU A 36 13.83 19.66 13.70
N PHE A 37 14.62 20.11 12.72
CA PHE A 37 14.93 19.33 11.52
C PHE A 37 16.08 18.34 11.74
N ASP A 38 15.91 17.40 12.68
CA ASP A 38 16.86 16.31 12.89
C ASP A 38 16.32 14.99 12.34
N TYR A 39 17.03 14.44 11.35
CA TYR A 39 16.77 13.11 10.81
C TYR A 39 16.73 12.04 11.92
N ASN A 40 17.63 12.11 12.90
CA ASN A 40 17.71 11.10 13.94
C ASN A 40 16.46 11.10 14.81
N GLU A 41 15.89 12.27 15.13
CA GLU A 41 14.66 12.38 15.89
C GLU A 41 13.46 11.82 15.11
N ILE A 42 13.31 12.22 13.84
CA ILE A 42 12.23 11.74 12.96
C ILE A 42 12.31 10.21 12.78
N SER A 43 13.51 9.70 12.47
CA SER A 43 13.72 8.26 12.27
C SER A 43 13.50 7.45 13.54
N ASN A 44 13.95 7.93 14.70
CA ASN A 44 13.69 7.28 15.99
C ASN A 44 12.20 7.22 16.30
N ASN A 45 11.45 8.30 16.05
CA ASN A 45 10.00 8.33 16.26
C ASN A 45 9.26 7.35 15.33
N LEU A 46 9.72 7.19 14.09
CA LEU A 46 9.18 6.16 13.19
C LEU A 46 9.52 4.74 13.66
N ILE A 47 10.75 4.52 14.16
CA ILE A 47 11.21 3.22 14.66
C ILE A 47 10.48 2.82 15.94
N LEU A 48 10.16 3.75 16.83
CA LEU A 48 9.36 3.48 18.03
C LEU A 48 7.95 2.97 17.68
N ASN A 49 7.44 3.36 16.52
CA ASN A 49 6.12 2.93 16.01
C ASN A 49 6.20 1.71 15.09
N ILE A 50 7.35 1.03 14.97
CA ILE A 50 7.54 -0.03 13.97
C ILE A 50 6.54 -1.19 14.12
N ASP A 51 6.20 -1.55 15.35
CA ASP A 51 5.23 -2.61 15.62
C ASP A 51 3.84 -2.24 15.08
N HIS A 52 3.44 -0.98 15.25
CA HIS A 52 2.20 -0.46 14.69
C HIS A 52 2.22 -0.42 13.16
N LEU A 53 3.37 -0.07 12.56
CA LEU A 53 3.53 -0.02 11.11
C LEU A 53 3.48 -1.40 10.45
N VAL A 54 3.80 -2.48 11.18
CA VAL A 54 3.73 -3.85 10.67
C VAL A 54 2.39 -4.53 10.97
N ASP A 55 1.68 -4.04 11.98
CA ASP A 55 0.41 -4.62 12.39
C ASP A 55 -0.62 -4.66 11.25
N GLY A 56 -1.13 -5.87 11.00
CA GLY A 56 -2.19 -6.15 10.04
C GLY A 56 -1.79 -6.05 8.56
N LEU A 57 -0.49 -6.00 8.22
CA LEU A 57 -0.03 -5.97 6.82
C LEU A 57 -0.23 -7.31 6.09
N ILE A 58 -0.22 -8.42 6.83
CA ILE A 58 -0.52 -9.76 6.33
C ILE A 58 -1.68 -10.37 7.10
N SER A 59 -2.40 -11.29 6.46
CA SER A 59 -3.43 -12.11 7.10
C SER A 59 -3.39 -13.53 6.57
N THR A 60 -3.84 -14.48 7.37
CA THR A 60 -4.03 -15.87 6.96
C THR A 60 -5.41 -16.34 7.41
N THR A 61 -6.00 -17.28 6.68
CA THR A 61 -7.29 -17.92 7.05
C THR A 61 -7.10 -19.04 8.07
N VAL A 62 -5.86 -19.47 8.32
CA VAL A 62 -5.52 -20.55 9.25
C VAL A 62 -4.98 -19.96 10.56
N ALA A 63 -5.63 -20.29 11.68
CA ALA A 63 -5.22 -19.84 13.02
C ALA A 63 -4.81 -21.02 13.90
N ASP A 64 -3.71 -21.70 13.55
CA ASP A 64 -3.12 -22.77 14.34
C ASP A 64 -1.75 -22.37 14.92
N LYS A 65 -1.19 -23.19 15.82
CA LYS A 65 0.10 -22.89 16.45
C LYS A 65 1.25 -22.73 15.44
N HIS A 66 1.18 -23.42 14.30
CA HIS A 66 2.19 -23.34 13.27
C HIS A 66 2.09 -22.03 12.48
N SER A 67 0.88 -21.63 12.09
CA SER A 67 0.62 -20.37 11.39
C SER A 67 0.90 -19.17 12.26
N VAL A 68 0.66 -19.23 13.58
CA VAL A 68 1.06 -18.17 14.51
C VAL A 68 2.58 -17.98 14.50
N HIS A 69 3.35 -19.08 14.62
CA HIS A 69 4.81 -19.00 14.59
C HIS A 69 5.36 -18.42 13.28
N LEU A 70 4.84 -18.87 12.13
CA LEU A 70 5.23 -18.34 10.83
C LEU A 70 4.83 -16.86 10.68
N THR A 71 3.67 -16.46 11.22
CA THR A 71 3.23 -15.07 11.20
C THR A 71 4.18 -14.16 11.99
N ASP A 72 4.62 -14.61 13.16
CA ASP A 72 5.59 -13.89 13.98
C ASP A 72 6.94 -13.74 13.24
N GLU A 73 7.40 -14.80 12.57
CA GLU A 73 8.64 -14.79 11.77
C GLU A 73 8.54 -13.84 10.58
N ILE A 74 7.43 -13.89 9.83
CA ILE A 74 7.18 -12.97 8.71
C ILE A 74 7.13 -11.52 9.23
N ASN A 75 6.38 -11.25 10.29
CA ASN A 75 6.29 -9.91 10.88
C ASN A 75 7.64 -9.41 11.36
N SER A 76 8.48 -10.27 11.95
CA SER A 76 9.84 -9.94 12.33
C SER A 76 10.68 -9.49 11.13
N HIS A 77 10.63 -10.23 10.02
CA HIS A 77 11.33 -9.83 8.79
C HIS A 77 10.78 -8.55 8.17
N ILE A 78 9.46 -8.33 8.18
CA ILE A 78 8.88 -7.07 7.73
C ILE A 78 9.42 -5.90 8.56
N LYS A 79 9.47 -6.04 9.90
CA LYS A 79 10.05 -5.02 10.79
C LYS A 79 11.50 -4.72 10.44
N GLU A 80 12.33 -5.74 10.27
CA GLU A 80 13.75 -5.58 9.88
C GLU A 80 13.89 -4.82 8.55
N MET A 81 13.08 -5.16 7.55
CA MET A 81 13.10 -4.50 6.26
C MET A 81 12.67 -3.04 6.35
N ILE A 82 11.58 -2.74 7.04
CA ILE A 82 11.10 -1.35 7.22
C ILE A 82 12.13 -0.54 8.03
N MET A 83 12.72 -1.12 9.08
CA MET A 83 13.81 -0.48 9.83
C MET A 83 15.01 -0.15 8.93
N TYR A 84 15.40 -1.06 8.04
CA TYR A 84 16.44 -0.80 7.04
C TYR A 84 16.06 0.37 6.11
N LEU A 85 14.82 0.38 5.60
CA LEU A 85 14.32 1.46 4.74
C LEU A 85 14.41 2.83 5.43
N ILE A 86 14.08 2.89 6.73
CA ILE A 86 14.13 4.11 7.56
C ILE A 86 15.56 4.52 7.89
N LYS A 87 16.44 3.59 8.27
CA LYS A 87 17.81 3.88 8.76
C LYS A 87 18.83 4.17 7.65
N THR A 88 18.71 3.46 6.53
CA THR A 88 19.74 3.45 5.47
C THR A 88 19.16 3.40 4.06
N GLY A 89 17.84 3.29 3.91
CA GLY A 89 17.21 3.08 2.62
C GLY A 89 16.47 4.31 2.05
N PRO A 90 15.54 4.08 1.12
CA PRO A 90 14.82 5.15 0.42
C PRO A 90 13.95 6.06 1.32
N ILE A 91 13.48 5.59 2.48
CA ILE A 91 12.72 6.43 3.42
C ILE A 91 13.66 7.44 4.08
N ARG A 92 14.91 7.06 4.40
CA ARG A 92 15.93 8.01 4.85
C ARG A 92 16.17 9.12 3.84
N ALA A 93 16.46 8.76 2.59
CA ALA A 93 16.71 9.74 1.53
C ALA A 93 15.52 10.69 1.32
N MET A 94 14.29 10.19 1.53
CA MET A 94 13.08 11.00 1.50
C MET A 94 13.01 11.99 2.67
N ILE A 95 13.32 11.56 3.90
CA ILE A 95 13.36 12.45 5.07
C ILE A 95 14.42 13.53 4.87
N GLU A 96 15.64 13.17 4.48
CA GLU A 96 16.74 14.11 4.20
C GLU A 96 16.33 15.13 3.12
N SER A 97 15.74 14.65 2.01
CA SER A 97 15.23 15.53 0.94
C SER A 97 14.13 16.49 1.42
N ARG A 98 13.30 16.07 2.38
CA ARG A 98 12.24 16.92 2.96
C ARG A 98 12.82 17.96 3.91
N ILE A 99 13.78 17.58 4.76
CA ILE A 99 14.54 18.52 5.61
C ILE A 99 15.16 19.62 4.74
N ASP A 100 15.88 19.25 3.68
CA ASP A 100 16.55 20.19 2.78
C ASP A 100 15.59 21.14 2.03
N SER A 101 14.32 20.75 1.90
CA SER A 101 13.32 21.49 1.13
C SER A 101 12.23 22.14 1.98
N TYR A 102 12.30 22.05 3.31
CA TYR A 102 11.18 22.41 4.18
C TYR A 102 10.81 23.90 4.15
N ASP A 103 11.78 24.80 3.93
CA ASP A 103 11.52 26.24 3.75
C ASP A 103 10.64 26.57 2.53
N LYS A 104 10.48 25.60 1.62
CA LYS A 104 9.60 25.69 0.45
C LYS A 104 8.30 25.01 0.85
N LYS A 105 7.27 25.82 1.15
CA LYS A 105 5.90 25.41 1.54
C LYS A 105 5.51 24.01 1.04
N PRO A 106 4.81 23.19 1.86
CA PRO A 106 4.49 21.82 1.53
C PRO A 106 3.80 21.70 0.16
N ASN A 107 4.45 20.97 -0.75
CA ASN A 107 3.92 20.68 -2.07
C ASN A 107 3.04 19.41 -1.98
N THR A 108 1.73 19.60 -1.99
CA THR A 108 0.73 18.51 -1.90
C THR A 108 0.92 17.43 -2.96
N GLN A 109 1.42 17.77 -4.15
CA GLN A 109 1.72 16.80 -5.21
C GLN A 109 2.92 15.91 -4.85
N LYS A 110 3.96 16.48 -4.24
CA LYS A 110 5.14 15.74 -3.75
C LYS A 110 4.74 14.77 -2.62
N THR A 111 3.84 15.19 -1.74
CA THR A 111 3.30 14.33 -0.67
C THR A 111 2.55 13.11 -1.21
N SER A 112 1.68 13.29 -2.20
CA SER A 112 0.98 12.17 -2.84
C SER A 112 1.94 11.16 -3.49
N GLN A 113 2.97 11.65 -4.19
CA GLN A 113 4.00 10.80 -4.81
C GLN A 113 4.80 10.01 -3.77
N ASP A 114 5.18 10.66 -2.67
CA ASP A 114 5.92 10.02 -1.59
C ASP A 114 5.08 8.94 -0.89
N ILE A 115 3.77 9.15 -0.72
CA ILE A 115 2.85 8.12 -0.21
C ILE A 115 2.84 6.90 -1.14
N THR A 116 2.71 7.10 -2.46
CA THR A 116 2.76 6.00 -3.44
C THR A 116 4.10 5.26 -3.37
N ARG A 117 5.20 5.98 -3.23
CA ARG A 117 6.53 5.38 -3.13
C ARG A 117 6.71 4.57 -1.85
N VAL A 118 6.26 5.09 -0.70
CA VAL A 118 6.29 4.33 0.56
C VAL A 118 5.40 3.09 0.45
N TYR A 119 4.23 3.19 -0.18
CA TYR A 119 3.35 2.06 -0.44
C TYR A 119 4.06 0.94 -1.22
N GLU A 120 4.76 1.26 -2.30
CA GLU A 120 5.52 0.28 -3.08
C GLU A 120 6.64 -0.37 -2.27
N LEU A 121 7.36 0.41 -1.45
CA LEU A 121 8.43 -0.08 -0.58
C LEU A 121 7.91 -1.03 0.50
N LEU A 122 6.80 -0.67 1.15
CA LEU A 122 6.14 -1.53 2.14
C LEU A 122 5.61 -2.80 1.50
N ASN A 123 4.95 -2.69 0.34
CA ASN A 123 4.44 -3.84 -0.41
C ASN A 123 5.58 -4.81 -0.77
N ASN A 124 6.68 -4.30 -1.33
CA ASN A 124 7.84 -5.12 -1.67
C ASN A 124 8.47 -5.77 -0.43
N SER A 125 8.50 -5.06 0.71
CA SER A 125 9.00 -5.62 1.97
C SER A 125 8.14 -6.78 2.46
N VAL A 126 6.82 -6.67 2.36
CA VAL A 126 5.90 -7.77 2.68
C VAL A 126 6.11 -8.95 1.74
N HIS A 127 6.19 -8.71 0.43
CA HIS A 127 6.43 -9.77 -0.55
C HIS A 127 7.72 -10.55 -0.25
N LEU A 128 8.84 -9.84 -0.10
CA LEU A 128 10.14 -10.45 0.16
C LEU A 128 10.17 -11.18 1.51
N SER A 129 9.51 -10.63 2.53
CA SER A 129 9.46 -11.26 3.86
C SER A 129 8.68 -12.57 3.84
N VAL A 130 7.55 -12.65 3.14
CA VAL A 130 6.78 -13.89 3.01
C VAL A 130 7.57 -14.95 2.24
N TYR A 131 8.24 -14.58 1.14
CA TYR A 131 9.07 -15.53 0.38
C TYR A 131 10.31 -16.03 1.13
N LYS A 132 10.77 -15.28 2.13
CA LYS A 132 11.95 -15.65 2.93
C LYS A 132 11.63 -16.73 3.97
N VAL A 133 10.39 -16.85 4.41
CA VAL A 133 9.98 -17.78 5.47
C VAL A 133 9.59 -19.14 4.86
N PRO A 134 10.33 -20.23 5.16
CA PRO A 134 10.01 -21.55 4.64
C PRO A 134 8.64 -22.03 5.16
N GLY A 135 7.81 -22.55 4.26
CA GLY A 135 6.46 -23.01 4.62
C GLY A 135 5.41 -21.90 4.64
N ALA A 136 5.77 -20.66 4.30
CA ALA A 136 4.84 -19.59 3.98
C ALA A 136 4.78 -19.36 2.45
N TYR A 137 3.60 -19.05 1.93
CA TYR A 137 3.46 -18.58 0.55
C TYR A 137 2.40 -17.50 0.45
N LEU A 138 2.54 -16.64 -0.56
CA LEU A 138 1.51 -15.68 -0.90
C LEU A 138 0.42 -16.35 -1.72
N GLY A 139 -0.83 -16.22 -1.26
CA GLY A 139 -2.00 -16.59 -2.04
C GLY A 139 -2.06 -15.79 -3.34
N SER A 140 -2.67 -16.38 -4.37
CA SER A 140 -2.85 -15.71 -5.65
C SER A 140 -3.80 -14.52 -5.50
N ILE A 141 -3.22 -13.32 -5.44
CA ILE A 141 -3.87 -12.00 -5.60
C ILE A 141 -4.81 -11.63 -4.44
N SER A 142 -4.36 -10.64 -3.66
CA SER A 142 -5.06 -10.06 -2.52
C SER A 142 -6.38 -9.36 -2.87
N MET A 143 -7.18 -9.08 -1.83
CA MET A 143 -8.50 -8.43 -1.83
C MET A 143 -8.60 -7.03 -2.49
N PHE A 144 -7.54 -6.51 -3.11
CA PHE A 144 -7.60 -5.28 -3.92
C PHE A 144 -8.21 -5.48 -5.30
N THR A 145 -8.51 -6.72 -5.66
CA THR A 145 -9.45 -7.01 -6.73
C THR A 145 -10.85 -6.48 -6.43
N ILE A 146 -11.26 -6.06 -5.22
CA ILE A 146 -12.61 -5.46 -5.12
C ILE A 146 -12.70 -4.15 -5.92
N SER A 147 -11.71 -3.25 -5.85
CA SER A 147 -11.75 -2.01 -6.66
C SER A 147 -11.54 -2.29 -8.14
N GLY A 148 -10.64 -3.22 -8.50
CA GLY A 148 -10.42 -3.64 -9.88
C GLY A 148 -11.60 -4.41 -10.49
N VAL A 149 -12.14 -5.39 -9.78
CA VAL A 149 -13.32 -6.20 -10.15
C VAL A 149 -14.57 -5.35 -10.14
N VAL A 150 -14.75 -4.41 -9.21
CA VAL A 150 -15.84 -3.42 -9.27
C VAL A 150 -15.67 -2.52 -10.49
N HIS A 151 -14.45 -2.07 -10.81
CA HIS A 151 -14.18 -1.30 -12.03
C HIS A 151 -14.52 -2.10 -13.30
N TRP A 152 -14.08 -3.36 -13.37
CA TRP A 152 -14.41 -4.27 -14.48
C TRP A 152 -15.91 -4.61 -14.54
N LEU A 153 -16.58 -4.80 -13.39
CA LEU A 153 -18.03 -5.00 -13.30
C LEU A 153 -18.80 -3.79 -13.80
N ILE A 154 -18.41 -2.58 -13.39
CA ILE A 154 -19.02 -1.33 -13.87
C ILE A 154 -18.83 -1.21 -15.39
N LEU A 155 -17.63 -1.53 -15.90
CA LEU A 155 -17.35 -1.49 -17.34
C LEU A 155 -18.21 -2.48 -18.12
N ILE A 156 -18.34 -3.72 -17.61
CA ILE A 156 -19.18 -4.77 -18.19
C ILE A 156 -20.67 -4.35 -18.17
N LEU A 157 -21.16 -3.79 -17.06
CA LEU A 157 -22.54 -3.30 -16.95
C LEU A 157 -22.84 -2.16 -17.92
N ILE A 158 -21.88 -1.24 -18.14
CA ILE A 158 -21.99 -0.16 -19.13
C ILE A 158 -22.09 -0.76 -20.54
N ILE A 159 -21.25 -1.74 -20.88
CA ILE A 159 -21.29 -2.41 -22.19
C ILE A 159 -22.62 -3.14 -22.40
N ILE A 160 -23.12 -3.88 -21.41
CA ILE A 160 -24.41 -4.58 -21.47
C ILE A 160 -25.56 -3.57 -21.65
N PHE A 161 -25.54 -2.46 -20.91
CA PHE A 161 -26.55 -1.40 -21.05
C PHE A 161 -26.60 -0.82 -22.46
N ILE A 162 -25.43 -0.56 -23.08
CA ILE A 162 -25.34 -0.01 -24.43
C ILE A 162 -25.87 -0.98 -25.48
N ILE A 163 -25.48 -2.27 -25.40
CA ILE A 163 -25.94 -3.31 -26.33
C ILE A 163 -27.45 -3.51 -26.19
N SER A 164 -27.97 -3.61 -24.96
CA SER A 164 -29.40 -3.83 -24.70
C SER A 164 -30.31 -2.67 -25.14
N ARG A 165 -29.80 -1.44 -25.17
CA ARG A 165 -30.53 -0.24 -25.60
C ARG A 165 -30.33 0.11 -27.08
N GLY A 166 -29.50 -0.64 -27.81
CA GLY A 166 -29.24 -0.41 -29.23
C GLY A 166 -28.63 0.95 -29.52
N ILE A 167 -27.86 1.52 -28.58
CA ILE A 167 -27.30 2.87 -28.72
C ILE A 167 -26.16 2.81 -29.74
N PRO A 168 -26.22 3.61 -30.84
CA PRO A 168 -25.17 3.62 -31.84
C PRO A 168 -23.86 4.18 -31.26
N VAL A 169 -22.73 3.61 -31.69
CA VAL A 169 -21.37 3.89 -31.17
C VAL A 169 -21.00 5.40 -31.22
N SER A 170 -21.63 6.19 -32.08
CA SER A 170 -21.46 7.65 -32.17
C SER A 170 -22.01 8.41 -30.96
N GLU A 171 -23.07 7.92 -30.32
CA GLU A 171 -23.70 8.57 -29.14
C GLU A 171 -23.00 8.18 -27.82
N TYR A 172 -22.27 7.06 -27.82
CA TYR A 172 -21.52 6.55 -26.66
C TYR A 172 -20.42 7.50 -26.17
N LYS A 173 -19.69 8.17 -27.07
CA LYS A 173 -18.64 9.13 -26.70
C LYS A 173 -19.17 10.31 -25.86
N LEU A 174 -20.37 10.78 -26.18
CA LEU A 174 -21.05 11.86 -25.45
C LEU A 174 -21.53 11.41 -24.07
N PHE A 175 -21.99 10.16 -23.95
CA PHE A 175 -22.43 9.58 -22.69
C PHE A 175 -21.27 9.35 -21.72
N ILE A 176 -20.18 8.73 -22.16
CA ILE A 176 -18.98 8.53 -21.31
C ILE A 176 -18.42 9.85 -20.83
N ASN A 177 -18.27 10.85 -21.71
CA ASN A 177 -17.74 12.15 -21.31
C ASN A 177 -18.63 12.86 -20.28
N ARG A 178 -19.96 12.71 -20.37
CA ARG A 178 -20.89 13.22 -19.35
C ARG A 178 -20.80 12.46 -18.03
N VAL A 179 -20.73 11.12 -18.08
CA VAL A 179 -20.65 10.28 -16.88
C VAL A 179 -19.31 10.45 -16.16
N MET A 180 -18.20 10.45 -16.90
CA MET A 180 -16.85 10.74 -16.38
C MET A 180 -16.77 12.16 -15.80
N GLY A 181 -17.44 13.13 -16.43
CA GLY A 181 -17.60 14.48 -15.88
C GLY A 181 -18.37 14.52 -14.56
N TYR A 182 -19.41 13.70 -14.41
CA TYR A 182 -20.24 13.61 -13.19
C TYR A 182 -19.52 12.93 -12.02
N ILE A 183 -18.61 12.00 -12.31
CA ILE A 183 -17.85 11.22 -11.30
C ILE A 183 -16.49 11.89 -10.98
N GLY A 184 -16.18 13.04 -11.59
CA GLY A 184 -14.93 13.77 -11.36
C GLY A 184 -13.69 13.15 -12.01
N LEU A 185 -13.88 12.20 -12.93
CA LEU A 185 -12.83 11.50 -13.70
C LEU A 185 -12.60 12.13 -15.08
N SER A 186 -12.93 13.41 -15.24
CA SER A 186 -12.70 14.15 -16.49
C SER A 186 -11.21 14.29 -16.76
N THR A 187 -10.67 13.42 -17.61
CA THR A 187 -9.43 13.69 -18.34
C THR A 187 -9.76 14.73 -19.40
N ARG A 188 -9.41 15.99 -19.13
CA ARG A 188 -9.26 16.97 -20.22
C ARG A 188 -8.23 16.40 -21.20
N ILE A 189 -8.70 16.04 -22.40
CA ILE A 189 -7.88 15.99 -23.61
C ILE A 189 -7.92 17.38 -24.21
#